data_AF-A0A0R0JSE2-F1
#
_entry.id   AF-A0A0R0JSE2-F1
#
_cell.length_a   1.000
_cell.length_b   1.000
_cell.length_c   1.000
_cell.angle_alpha   90.00
_cell.angle_beta   90.00
_cell.angle_gamma   90.00
#
_symmetry.space_group_name_H-M   'P 1'
#
loop_
_entity.id
_entity.type
_entity.pdbx_description
1 polymer ?
#
loop_
_entity_poly.entity_id
_entity_poly.type
_entity_poly.pdbx_seq_one_letter_code
_entity_poly.pdbx_strand_id
1 'polypeptide(L)'
;MIIMNGDLPIPIPKVEWTDIDLVVIEFNTKAHYTLTCALSSNKYTKIYRLKTTKEIWDLLSINYEGTKYDQLRKVVTLTRHYERFSMKEEETMDDMFERL
;
A
#
# COMPACT_ATOMS: atom_id res chain seq x y z
N MET A 1 -4.84 -8.47 -21.71
CA MET A 1 -4.92 -8.64 -20.25
C MET A 1 -4.04 -9.82 -19.91
N ILE A 2 -3.06 -9.63 -19.03
CA ILE A 2 -1.97 -10.57 -18.78
C ILE A 2 -2.30 -11.33 -17.50
N ILE A 3 -2.18 -12.66 -17.56
CA ILE A 3 -2.26 -13.51 -16.36
C ILE A 3 -0.87 -13.50 -15.73
N MET A 4 -0.79 -12.93 -14.53
CA MET A 4 0.47 -12.78 -13.79
C MET A 4 0.53 -13.91 -12.77
N ASN A 5 1.38 -14.92 -13.02
CA ASN A 5 1.79 -15.89 -12.00
C ASN A 5 3.09 -15.37 -11.39
N GLY A 6 2.99 -14.67 -10.25
CA GLY A 6 4.10 -13.84 -9.76
C GLY A 6 4.30 -12.63 -10.67
N ASP A 7 5.50 -12.09 -10.81
CA ASP A 7 5.70 -10.77 -11.45
C ASP A 7 5.99 -10.84 -12.96
N LEU A 8 5.83 -12.01 -13.58
CA LEU A 8 6.15 -12.22 -14.98
C LEU A 8 4.90 -12.32 -15.85
N PRO A 9 4.75 -11.43 -16.86
CA PRO A 9 3.71 -11.58 -17.86
C PRO A 9 4.02 -12.79 -18.74
N ILE A 10 3.39 -13.93 -18.47
CA ILE A 10 3.42 -15.08 -19.39
C ILE A 10 2.16 -14.99 -20.25
N PRO A 11 2.25 -14.54 -21.52
CA PRO A 11 1.10 -14.52 -22.40
C PRO A 11 0.74 -15.95 -22.81
N ILE A 12 -0.10 -16.60 -21.99
CA ILE A 12 -0.70 -17.89 -22.31
C ILE A 12 -1.82 -17.65 -23.33
N PRO A 13 -1.87 -18.36 -24.46
CA PRO A 13 -2.98 -18.30 -25.40
C PRO A 13 -4.32 -18.54 -24.68
N LYS A 14 -5.37 -17.79 -25.04
CA LYS A 14 -6.70 -17.94 -24.42
C LYS A 14 -7.25 -19.37 -24.42
N VAL A 15 -6.82 -20.17 -25.39
CA VAL A 15 -7.22 -21.58 -25.53
C VAL A 15 -6.62 -22.50 -24.47
N GLU A 16 -5.53 -22.08 -23.83
CA GLU A 16 -4.83 -22.84 -22.78
C GLU A 16 -5.21 -22.37 -21.36
N TRP A 17 -6.12 -21.39 -21.24
CA TRP A 17 -6.53 -20.87 -19.94
C TRP A 17 -7.30 -21.92 -19.15
N THR A 18 -6.89 -22.13 -17.90
CA THR A 18 -7.57 -22.96 -16.93
C THR A 18 -8.65 -22.16 -16.18
N ASP A 19 -9.52 -22.84 -15.44
CA ASP A 19 -10.47 -22.16 -14.55
C ASP A 19 -9.76 -21.29 -13.50
N ILE A 20 -8.56 -21.71 -13.06
CA ILE A 20 -7.72 -20.96 -12.12
C ILE A 20 -7.27 -19.64 -12.75
N ASP A 21 -6.86 -19.67 -14.02
CA ASP A 21 -6.43 -18.50 -14.79
C ASP A 21 -7.56 -17.47 -14.93
N LEU A 22 -8.79 -17.93 -15.18
CA LEU A 22 -9.98 -17.08 -15.24
C LEU A 22 -10.26 -16.39 -13.91
N VAL A 23 -10.14 -17.12 -12.79
CA VAL A 23 -10.31 -16.57 -11.44
C VAL A 23 -9.24 -15.53 -11.13
N VAL A 24 -7.98 -15.78 -11.49
CA VAL A 24 -6.87 -14.81 -11.31
C VAL A 24 -7.11 -13.54 -12.13
N ILE A 25 -7.57 -13.66 -13.37
CA ILE A 25 -7.98 -12.54 -14.23
C ILE A 25 -9.10 -11.73 -13.57
N GLU A 26 -10.15 -12.39 -13.08
CA GLU A 26 -11.28 -11.72 -12.44
C GLU A 26 -10.82 -10.93 -11.21
N PHE A 27 -10.02 -11.55 -10.33
CA PHE A 27 -9.47 -10.87 -9.16
C PHE A 27 -8.57 -9.69 -9.53
N ASN A 28 -7.69 -9.85 -10.53
CA ASN A 28 -6.84 -8.76 -11.01
C ASN A 28 -7.66 -7.59 -11.58
N THR A 29 -8.74 -7.88 -12.30
CA THR A 29 -9.67 -6.87 -12.85
C THR A 29 -10.37 -6.13 -11.73
N LYS A 30 -10.90 -6.87 -10.75
CA LYS A 30 -11.62 -6.31 -9.60
C LYS A 30 -10.70 -5.42 -8.77
N ALA A 31 -9.50 -5.90 -8.46
CA ALA A 31 -8.49 -5.14 -7.74
C ALA A 31 -8.06 -3.89 -8.53
N HIS A 32 -7.81 -3.99 -9.83
CA HIS A 32 -7.50 -2.83 -10.66
C HIS A 32 -8.62 -1.78 -10.60
N TYR A 33 -9.86 -2.20 -10.82
CA TYR A 33 -11.02 -1.32 -10.78
C TYR A 33 -11.14 -0.65 -9.40
N THR A 34 -11.11 -1.42 -8.31
CA THR A 34 -11.15 -0.92 -6.93
C THR A 34 -10.06 0.12 -6.66
N LEU A 35 -8.80 -0.16 -7.05
CA LEU A 35 -7.70 0.79 -6.87
C LEU A 35 -7.89 2.05 -7.70
N THR A 36 -8.32 1.95 -8.95
CA THR A 36 -8.55 3.12 -9.82
C THR A 36 -9.71 3.99 -9.33
N CYS A 37 -10.81 3.40 -8.87
CA CYS A 37 -11.97 4.14 -8.37
C CYS A 37 -11.71 4.84 -7.02
N ALA A 38 -10.81 4.33 -6.20
CA ALA A 38 -10.43 4.94 -4.93
C ALA A 38 -9.57 6.22 -5.09
N LEU A 39 -9.05 6.49 -6.29
CA LEU A 39 -8.13 7.60 -6.54
C LEU A 39 -8.85 8.82 -7.09
N SER A 40 -8.48 10.00 -6.58
CA SER A 40 -8.87 11.26 -7.22
C SER A 40 -8.23 11.39 -8.60
N SER A 41 -8.83 12.17 -9.48
CA SER A 41 -8.34 12.41 -10.86
C SER A 41 -6.85 12.79 -10.91
N ASN A 42 -6.39 13.62 -9.97
CA ASN A 42 -4.98 14.02 -9.87
C ASN A 42 -4.06 12.82 -9.56
N LYS A 43 -4.48 11.90 -8.68
CA LYS A 43 -3.71 10.69 -8.36
C LYS A 43 -3.76 9.67 -9.50
N TYR A 44 -4.86 9.62 -10.24
CA TYR A 44 -4.99 8.74 -11.41
C TYR A 44 -3.91 9.01 -12.48
N THR A 45 -3.59 10.28 -12.74
CA THR A 45 -2.52 10.68 -13.68
C THR A 45 -1.13 10.15 -13.31
N LYS A 46 -0.92 9.70 -12.07
CA LYS A 46 0.33 9.04 -11.67
C LYS A 46 0.32 7.53 -11.96
N ILE A 47 -0.85 6.91 -11.97
CA ILE A 47 -0.99 5.45 -12.15
C ILE A 47 -1.30 5.02 -13.58
N TYR A 48 -1.76 5.93 -14.47
CA TYR A 48 -2.23 5.53 -15.81
C TYR A 48 -1.17 4.84 -16.69
N ARG A 49 0.12 5.04 -16.40
CA ARG A 49 1.24 4.41 -17.12
C ARG A 49 1.57 3.01 -16.60
N LEU A 50 1.05 2.63 -15.45
CA LEU A 50 1.30 1.35 -14.81
C LEU A 50 0.46 0.28 -15.50
N LYS A 51 1.07 -0.85 -15.81
CA LYS A 51 0.48 -1.91 -16.64
C LYS A 51 -0.19 -2.99 -15.81
N THR A 52 0.27 -3.16 -14.57
CA THR A 52 -0.16 -4.23 -13.69
C THR A 52 -0.81 -3.67 -12.44
N THR A 53 -1.80 -4.40 -11.91
CA THR A 53 -2.42 -4.08 -10.62
C THR A 53 -1.38 -4.03 -9.50
N LYS A 54 -0.35 -4.88 -9.58
CA LYS A 54 0.78 -4.87 -8.64
C LYS A 54 1.56 -3.57 -8.66
N GLU A 55 1.93 -3.05 -9.83
CA GLU A 55 2.62 -1.76 -9.93
C GLU A 55 1.77 -0.64 -9.32
N ILE A 56 0.46 -0.64 -9.55
CA ILE A 56 -0.47 0.33 -8.94
C ILE A 56 -0.46 0.19 -7.42
N TRP A 57 -0.59 -1.04 -6.91
CA TRP A 57 -0.55 -1.34 -5.49
C TRP A 57 0.77 -0.89 -4.84
N ASP A 58 1.91 -1.30 -5.39
CA ASP A 58 3.24 -0.98 -4.88
C ASP A 58 3.46 0.54 -4.85
N LEU A 59 3.04 1.26 -5.89
CA LEU A 59 3.12 2.72 -5.91
C LEU A 59 2.23 3.35 -4.82
N LEU A 60 1.03 2.81 -4.59
CA LEU A 60 0.15 3.31 -3.55
C LEU A 60 0.73 3.03 -2.17
N SER A 61 1.20 1.82 -1.89
CA SER A 61 1.85 1.45 -0.63
C SER A 61 3.03 2.38 -0.34
N ILE A 62 3.93 2.61 -1.32
CA ILE A 62 5.06 3.52 -1.14
C ILE A 62 4.60 4.95 -0.87
N ASN A 63 3.57 5.45 -1.57
CA ASN A 63 3.10 6.83 -1.41
C ASN A 63 2.37 7.09 -0.09
N TYR A 64 1.64 6.11 0.45
CA TYR A 64 0.83 6.28 1.67
C TYR A 64 1.53 5.76 2.94
N GLU A 65 2.23 4.63 2.85
CA GLU A 65 2.92 4.02 3.99
C GLU A 65 4.39 4.43 4.07
N GLY A 66 4.95 4.98 3.00
CA GLY A 66 6.37 5.23 2.85
C GLY A 66 7.14 3.98 2.42
N THR A 67 8.44 4.14 2.22
CA THR A 67 9.34 3.00 2.00
C THR A 67 9.57 2.24 3.32
N LYS A 68 10.10 1.01 3.25
CA LYS A 68 10.57 0.29 4.46
C LYS A 68 11.52 1.13 5.31
N TYR A 69 12.32 1.98 4.67
CA TYR A 69 13.22 2.90 5.34
C TYR A 69 12.48 4.01 6.09
N ASP A 70 11.44 4.60 5.47
CA ASP A 70 10.61 5.61 6.12
C ASP A 70 9.82 5.01 7.30
N GLN A 71 9.30 3.79 7.13
CA GLN A 71 8.64 3.04 8.20
C GLN A 71 9.58 2.80 9.38
N LEU A 72 10.81 2.32 9.12
CA LEU A 72 11.82 2.12 10.16
C LEU A 72 12.20 3.43 10.85
N ARG A 73 12.38 4.52 10.08
CA ARG A 73 12.65 5.86 10.63
C ARG A 73 11.52 6.34 11.53
N LYS A 74 10.27 6.13 11.15
CA LYS A 74 9.10 6.48 11.96
C LYS A 74 9.11 5.71 13.28
N VAL A 75 9.36 4.40 13.24
CA VAL A 75 9.48 3.56 14.45
C VAL A 75 10.59 4.09 15.36
N VAL A 76 11.82 4.24 14.85
CA VAL A 76 12.96 4.73 15.66
C VAL A 76 12.68 6.12 16.26
N THR A 77 12.06 7.01 15.47
CA THR A 77 11.72 8.37 15.93
C THR A 77 10.69 8.32 17.05
N LEU A 78 9.61 7.54 16.88
CA LEU A 78 8.57 7.38 17.91
C LEU A 78 9.11 6.71 19.17
N THR A 79 9.94 5.67 19.05
CA THR A 79 10.62 5.03 20.19
C THR A 79 11.44 6.06 20.97
N ARG A 80 12.25 6.88 20.28
CA ARG A 80 13.03 7.93 20.94
C ARG A 80 12.17 9.00 21.61
N HIS A 81 11.05 9.38 21.01
CA HIS A 81 10.10 10.31 21.62
C HIS A 81 9.48 9.71 22.88
N TYR A 82 9.10 8.43 22.84
CA TYR A 82 8.55 7.70 23.98
C TYR A 82 9.57 7.54 25.11
N GLU A 83 10.82 7.17 24.82
CA GLU A 83 11.90 7.06 25.81
C GLU A 83 12.22 8.41 26.48
N ARG A 84 12.05 9.52 25.76
CA ARG A 84 12.22 10.88 26.28
C ARG A 84 10.94 11.41 26.94
N PHE A 85 9.81 10.74 26.78
CA PHE A 85 8.55 11.19 27.32
C PHE A 85 8.56 11.01 28.83
N SER A 86 8.42 12.11 29.55
CA SER A 86 8.29 12.13 31.00
C SER A 86 7.17 13.07 31.39
N MET A 87 6.49 12.72 32.48
CA MET A 87 5.57 13.60 33.19
C MET A 87 6.34 14.82 33.73
N LYS A 88 5.76 16.01 33.64
CA LYS A 88 6.34 17.22 34.25
C LYS A 88 5.93 17.32 35.72
N GLU A 89 6.66 18.11 36.52
CA GLU A 89 6.42 18.21 37.96
C GLU A 89 5.04 18.80 38.29
N GLU A 90 4.55 19.70 37.44
CA GLU A 90 3.29 20.41 37.55
C GLU A 90 2.11 19.72 36.84
N GLU A 91 2.37 18.63 36.13
CA GLU A 91 1.40 17.92 35.30
C GLU A 91 0.64 16.88 36.15
N THR A 92 -0.65 16.64 35.89
CA THR A 92 -1.38 15.51 36.48
C THR A 92 -1.20 14.24 35.63
N MET A 93 -1.57 13.08 36.17
CA MET A 93 -1.52 11.83 35.40
C MET A 93 -2.42 11.90 34.17
N ASP A 94 -3.62 12.50 34.30
CA ASP A 94 -4.57 12.66 33.20
C ASP A 94 -4.00 13.57 32.10
N ASP A 95 -3.40 14.71 32.48
CA ASP A 95 -2.73 15.62 31.54
C ASP A 95 -1.60 14.93 30.76
N MET A 96 -0.85 14.06 31.44
CA MET A 96 0.23 13.28 30.83
C MET A 96 -0.31 12.29 29.79
N PHE A 97 -1.43 11.60 30.08
CA PHE A 97 -2.08 10.70 29.13
C PHE A 97 -2.66 11.41 27.91
N GLU A 98 -3.13 12.65 28.06
CA GLU A 98 -3.62 13.44 26.92
C GLU A 98 -2.52 13.81 25.91
N ARG A 99 -1.25 13.77 26.30
CA ARG A 99 -0.09 14.07 25.43
C ARG A 99 0.50 12.84 24.73
N LEU A 100 0.09 11.64 25.12
CA LEU A 100 0.51 10.38 24.47
C LEU A 100 -0.25 10.15 23.17
#